data_AF-A0A7C6HLN3-F1
#
_entry.id   AF-A0A7C6HLN3-F1
#
_cell.length_a   1.000
_cell.length_b   1.000
_cell.length_c   1.000
_cell.angle_alpha   90.00
_cell.angle_beta   90.00
_cell.angle_gamma   90.00
#
_symmetry.space_group_name_H-M   'P 1'
#
loop_
_entity.id
_entity.type
_entity.pdbx_description
1 polymer ?
#
loop_
_entity_poly.entity_id
_entity_poly.type
_entity_poly.pdbx_seq_one_letter_code
_entity_poly.pdbx_strand_id
1 'polypeptide(L)'
;LAQVQAVALERVVDGDTLIVQIDGESVRLRLIGVDAPESFSHHDENRRTVAGENVSRILTALLESEATVLLDFDVEKYDQYDRMLAYVYTDEGIMLNEVLARFGLVEVKRYHPNVRFHDYLKELEADAKADNIGIWRSDSEMSKSRKGDNPMNKKTIYLAGGCFWGVEAYYQRLADGVISTEVGYANGDTEDPTYQEVCRGDTGFVEALKLEYDADQLPLREVLAHFFRIVDPTTADRQGNDIGDQYRPGIYFVDEEDFDEICDYIDARRKDYASGIVIEVFPLDNFYEAETYHQHYLNKNPSGYCHVNLNLADDPLRPEELAVPEMKESRAEGEKLDADKFERYRGEFALNWKYSALPEEELRKNLSELQYKVTQEGATERPFDNEYNDHREKGIYVDIVSGEPLFSSTDKFDSGCGWPSFSKPISKGTVDYYRDKSLFRERTEVRSSHADSHLGHVFDDGPEELGGLRYCINSAALRFIPVEEMAAEGYDYLISLVE
;
A
#
# COMPACT_ATOMS: atom_id res chain seq x y z
N LEU A 1 -35.78 5.84 21.11
CA LEU A 1 -35.72 6.97 20.15
C LEU A 1 -37.13 7.46 19.91
N ALA A 2 -37.55 8.49 20.63
CA ALA A 2 -38.87 9.10 20.48
C ALA A 2 -38.76 10.16 19.36
N GLN A 3 -39.59 10.02 18.31
CA GLN A 3 -39.68 10.94 17.15
C GLN A 3 -38.39 11.20 16.38
N VAL A 4 -37.76 10.14 15.86
CA VAL A 4 -36.81 10.30 14.75
C VAL A 4 -37.59 10.39 13.44
N GLN A 5 -37.37 11.45 12.67
CA GLN A 5 -38.02 11.67 11.36
C GLN A 5 -36.99 11.50 10.25
N ALA A 6 -37.20 10.54 9.36
CA ALA A 6 -36.41 10.42 8.13
C ALA A 6 -36.84 11.50 7.13
N VAL A 7 -35.87 12.23 6.58
CA VAL A 7 -36.08 13.27 5.57
C VAL A 7 -35.06 13.11 4.46
N ALA A 8 -35.41 13.49 3.23
CA ALA A 8 -34.44 13.47 2.14
C ALA A 8 -33.45 14.63 2.30
N LEU A 9 -32.17 14.36 2.11
CA LEU A 9 -31.13 15.38 2.11
C LEU A 9 -31.09 16.04 0.73
N GLU A 10 -31.13 17.38 0.68
CA GLU A 10 -30.97 18.11 -0.58
C GLU A 10 -29.52 18.52 -0.80
N ARG A 11 -28.91 19.17 0.20
CA ARG A 11 -27.49 19.57 0.17
C ARG A 11 -26.98 20.07 1.53
N VAL A 12 -25.66 20.05 1.68
CA VAL A 12 -24.96 20.78 2.75
C VAL A 12 -24.84 22.26 2.36
N VAL A 13 -25.09 23.15 3.31
CA VAL A 13 -24.93 24.62 3.12
C VAL A 13 -23.64 25.11 3.75
N ASP A 14 -23.39 24.66 4.98
CA ASP A 14 -22.18 24.97 5.74
C ASP A 14 -21.92 23.84 6.75
N GLY A 15 -20.80 23.90 7.47
CA GLY A 15 -20.36 22.87 8.43
C GLY A 15 -21.31 22.55 9.58
N ASP A 16 -22.35 23.35 9.81
CA ASP A 16 -23.40 23.10 10.81
C ASP A 16 -24.84 23.25 10.26
N THR A 17 -24.98 23.43 8.93
CA THR A 17 -26.25 23.81 8.31
C THR A 17 -26.51 23.00 7.04
N LEU A 18 -27.70 22.39 6.96
CA LEU A 18 -28.16 21.55 5.86
C LEU A 18 -29.43 22.12 5.21
N ILE A 19 -29.72 21.71 3.98
CA ILE A 19 -31.07 21.81 3.40
C ILE A 19 -31.61 20.40 3.22
N VAL A 20 -32.80 20.17 3.77
CA VAL A 20 -33.52 18.90 3.73
C VAL A 20 -34.92 19.11 3.14
N GLN A 21 -35.51 18.05 2.60
CA GLN A 21 -36.85 18.06 2.03
C GLN A 21 -37.88 17.53 3.04
N ILE A 22 -38.84 18.38 3.41
CA ILE A 22 -39.94 18.01 4.32
C ILE A 22 -41.25 18.40 3.63
N ASP A 23 -42.15 17.43 3.47
CA ASP A 23 -43.44 17.59 2.79
C ASP A 23 -43.36 18.25 1.39
N GLY A 24 -42.21 18.07 0.71
CA GLY A 24 -41.94 18.62 -0.62
C GLY A 24 -41.40 20.05 -0.65
N GLU A 25 -41.07 20.62 0.52
CA GLU A 25 -40.44 21.93 0.66
C GLU A 25 -38.99 21.81 1.13
N SER A 26 -38.11 22.63 0.56
CA SER A 26 -36.72 22.79 1.01
C SER A 26 -36.68 23.55 2.33
N VAL A 27 -36.29 22.88 3.42
CA VAL A 27 -36.16 23.48 4.74
C VAL A 27 -34.71 23.58 5.16
N ARG A 28 -34.32 24.76 5.64
CA ARG A 28 -32.98 25.01 6.19
C ARG A 28 -32.92 24.50 7.62
N LEU A 29 -32.00 23.56 7.85
CA LEU A 29 -31.80 22.89 9.13
C LEU A 29 -30.44 23.26 9.71
N ARG A 30 -30.39 23.53 11.01
CA ARG A 30 -29.17 23.80 11.77
C ARG A 30 -28.97 22.73 12.83
N LEU A 31 -27.74 22.22 12.92
CA LEU A 31 -27.35 21.21 13.90
C LEU A 31 -27.41 21.78 15.32
N ILE A 32 -28.05 21.05 16.24
CA ILE A 32 -28.13 21.45 17.65
C ILE A 32 -26.77 21.30 18.36
N GLY A 33 -26.35 22.32 19.10
CA GLY A 33 -25.23 22.18 20.04
C GLY A 33 -23.83 22.34 19.44
N VAL A 34 -23.72 22.53 18.13
CA VAL A 34 -22.46 22.75 17.42
C VAL A 34 -22.53 24.04 16.60
N ASP A 35 -21.37 24.66 16.37
CA ASP A 35 -21.21 25.90 15.63
C ASP A 35 -19.92 25.78 14.81
N ALA A 36 -20.08 25.67 13.49
CA ALA A 36 -18.94 25.54 12.58
C ALA A 36 -18.35 26.92 12.25
N PRO A 37 -17.05 27.00 11.92
CA PRO A 37 -16.50 28.20 11.33
C PRO A 37 -17.27 28.57 10.06
N GLU A 38 -17.62 29.83 9.89
CA GLU A 38 -18.44 30.29 8.76
C GLU A 38 -17.70 30.07 7.43
N SER A 39 -18.34 29.41 6.45
CA SER A 39 -17.75 29.23 5.12
C SER A 39 -17.52 30.55 4.37
N PHE A 40 -18.17 31.66 4.77
CA PHE A 40 -18.02 32.98 4.18
C PHE A 40 -17.65 34.03 5.22
N SER A 41 -16.76 34.96 4.85
CA SER A 41 -16.38 36.05 5.74
C SER A 41 -17.54 37.00 5.98
N HIS A 42 -17.83 37.32 7.25
CA HIS A 42 -18.81 38.36 7.63
C HIS A 42 -18.52 39.76 7.06
N HIS A 43 -17.32 39.99 6.51
CA HIS A 43 -16.91 41.26 5.92
C HIS A 43 -16.90 41.26 4.39
N ASP A 44 -16.97 40.09 3.76
CA ASP A 44 -16.95 39.92 2.30
C ASP A 44 -17.59 38.58 1.93
N GLU A 45 -18.85 38.62 1.48
CA GLU A 45 -19.64 37.44 1.11
C GLU A 45 -19.06 36.66 -0.09
N ASN A 46 -18.06 37.20 -0.79
CA ASN A 46 -17.34 36.49 -1.85
C ASN A 46 -16.04 35.84 -1.37
N ARG A 47 -15.65 36.08 -0.11
CA ARG A 47 -14.39 35.58 0.45
C ARG A 47 -14.67 34.41 1.38
N ARG A 48 -14.35 33.21 0.91
CA ARG A 48 -14.48 31.99 1.69
C ARG A 48 -13.47 31.94 2.85
N THR A 49 -13.86 31.32 3.95
CA THR A 49 -12.91 30.99 5.03
C THR A 49 -12.46 29.54 4.89
N VAL A 50 -11.15 29.33 4.94
CA VAL A 50 -10.55 28.00 4.76
C VAL A 50 -11.06 27.00 5.81
N ALA A 51 -11.22 27.47 7.05
CA ALA A 51 -11.73 26.64 8.14
C ALA A 51 -13.19 26.22 7.90
N GLY A 52 -14.07 27.14 7.50
CA GLY A 52 -15.49 26.80 7.24
C GLY A 52 -15.67 25.92 6.01
N GLU A 53 -14.90 26.19 4.97
CA GLU A 53 -14.93 25.40 3.73
C GLU A 53 -14.47 23.96 3.96
N ASN A 54 -13.45 23.74 4.79
CA ASN A 54 -12.99 22.40 5.13
C ASN A 54 -14.06 21.61 5.90
N VAL A 55 -14.71 22.23 6.88
CA VAL A 55 -15.76 21.56 7.67
C VAL A 55 -16.98 21.25 6.80
N SER A 56 -17.37 22.19 5.92
CA SER A 56 -18.45 22.00 4.95
C SER A 56 -18.14 20.89 3.94
N ARG A 57 -16.90 20.78 3.45
CA ARG A 57 -16.44 19.67 2.57
C ARG A 57 -16.51 18.33 3.28
N ILE A 58 -16.00 18.24 4.52
CA ILE A 58 -16.04 16.99 5.32
C ILE A 58 -17.49 16.57 5.57
N LEU A 59 -18.36 17.51 5.94
CA LEU A 59 -19.78 17.22 6.16
C LEU A 59 -20.50 16.80 4.87
N THR A 60 -20.12 17.38 3.73
CA THR A 60 -20.64 16.98 2.40
C THR A 60 -20.22 15.56 2.06
N ALA A 61 -18.94 15.21 2.26
CA ALA A 61 -18.44 13.86 2.01
C ALA A 61 -19.09 12.81 2.92
N LEU A 62 -19.27 13.12 4.21
CA LEU A 62 -19.96 12.25 5.17
C LEU A 62 -21.43 11.95 4.79
N LEU A 63 -22.04 12.83 3.98
CA LEU A 63 -23.45 12.75 3.61
C LEU A 63 -23.68 12.46 2.12
N GLU A 64 -22.61 12.24 1.34
CA GLU A 64 -22.71 12.09 -0.12
C GLU A 64 -23.43 10.79 -0.53
N SER A 65 -23.30 9.73 0.27
CA SER A 65 -24.05 8.47 0.12
C SER A 65 -25.45 8.50 0.74
N GLU A 66 -25.78 9.54 1.51
CA GLU A 66 -27.01 9.61 2.29
C GLU A 66 -28.14 10.25 1.46
N ALA A 67 -28.99 9.43 0.85
CA ALA A 67 -30.21 9.93 0.22
C ALA A 67 -31.21 10.47 1.27
N THR A 68 -31.11 9.99 2.51
CA THR A 68 -31.98 10.37 3.62
C THR A 68 -31.19 10.50 4.90
N VAL A 69 -31.50 11.52 5.71
CA VAL A 69 -30.95 11.68 7.06
C VAL A 69 -32.07 11.55 8.09
N LEU A 70 -31.69 11.15 9.30
CA LEU A 70 -32.57 10.95 10.44
C LEU A 70 -32.50 12.18 11.36
N LEU A 71 -33.62 12.88 11.53
CA LEU A 71 -33.73 14.04 12.40
C LEU A 71 -34.27 13.64 13.76
N ASP A 72 -33.51 13.94 14.82
CA ASP A 72 -33.94 13.78 16.21
C ASP A 72 -34.07 15.15 16.87
N PHE A 73 -35.32 15.55 17.10
CA PHE A 73 -35.66 16.84 17.69
C PHE A 73 -35.45 16.84 19.21
N ASP A 74 -35.07 18.00 19.75
CA ASP A 74 -35.06 18.23 21.19
C ASP A 74 -36.33 19.00 21.61
N VAL A 75 -36.22 20.00 22.49
CA VAL A 75 -37.37 20.72 23.06
C VAL A 75 -38.05 21.65 22.05
N GLU A 76 -37.28 22.52 21.38
CA GLU A 76 -37.76 23.48 20.39
C GLU A 76 -37.33 23.06 18.99
N LYS A 77 -38.26 23.05 18.03
CA LYS A 77 -38.00 22.60 16.65
C LYS A 77 -37.45 23.66 15.72
N TYR A 78 -37.59 24.94 16.08
CA TYR A 78 -37.17 26.06 15.24
C TYR A 78 -36.47 27.11 16.10
N ASP A 79 -35.49 27.80 15.53
CA ASP A 79 -34.88 28.96 16.16
C ASP A 79 -35.61 30.28 15.81
N GLN A 80 -35.13 31.39 16.37
CA GLN A 80 -35.69 32.73 16.13
C GLN A 80 -35.56 33.22 14.66
N TYR A 81 -34.81 32.51 13.82
CA TYR A 81 -34.61 32.82 12.40
C TYR A 81 -35.37 31.83 11.50
N ASP A 82 -36.31 31.06 12.06
CA ASP A 82 -37.12 30.06 11.36
C ASP A 82 -36.29 28.91 10.75
N ARG A 83 -35.09 28.67 11.30
CA ARG A 83 -34.28 27.50 10.93
C ARG A 83 -34.68 26.32 11.80
N MET A 84 -34.86 25.16 11.17
CA MET A 84 -35.17 23.94 11.89
C MET A 84 -33.97 23.49 12.73
N LEU A 85 -34.22 23.01 13.94
CA LEU A 85 -33.21 22.53 14.87
C LEU A 85 -33.34 21.02 15.07
N ALA A 86 -32.30 20.27 14.76
CA ALA A 86 -32.24 18.83 15.06
C ALA A 86 -30.82 18.36 15.38
N TYR A 87 -30.73 17.23 16.08
CA TYR A 87 -29.58 16.35 15.97
C TYR A 87 -29.78 15.48 14.73
N VAL A 88 -28.73 15.34 13.92
CA VAL A 88 -28.83 14.65 12.64
C VAL A 88 -28.00 13.39 12.68
N TYR A 89 -28.60 12.30 12.19
CA TYR A 89 -27.97 11.00 12.08
C TYR A 89 -27.99 10.52 10.63
N THR A 90 -26.97 9.77 10.23
CA THR A 90 -27.00 8.95 9.02
C THR A 90 -27.97 7.77 9.19
N ASP A 91 -28.29 7.06 8.11
CA ASP A 91 -29.11 5.85 8.17
C ASP A 91 -28.48 4.72 9.02
N GLU A 92 -27.14 4.66 9.08
CA GLU A 92 -26.35 3.78 9.94
C GLU A 92 -26.36 4.20 11.43
N GLY A 93 -26.95 5.35 11.76
CA GLY A 93 -27.10 5.83 13.13
C GLY A 93 -25.89 6.63 13.65
N ILE A 94 -25.04 7.14 12.76
CA ILE A 94 -23.90 7.99 13.13
C ILE A 94 -24.40 9.42 13.37
N MET A 95 -24.13 9.98 14.56
CA MET A 95 -24.54 11.34 14.90
C MET A 95 -23.56 12.38 14.35
N LEU A 96 -24.00 13.23 13.42
CA LEU A 96 -23.12 14.23 12.79
C LEU A 96 -22.53 15.22 13.80
N ASN A 97 -23.33 15.66 14.77
CA ASN A 97 -22.89 16.58 15.82
C ASN A 97 -21.72 16.00 16.63
N GLU A 98 -21.75 14.69 16.88
CA GLU A 98 -20.70 13.97 17.61
C GLU A 98 -19.42 13.93 16.79
N VAL A 99 -19.51 13.52 15.52
CA VAL A 99 -18.37 13.44 14.60
C VAL A 99 -17.67 14.80 14.52
N LEU A 100 -18.44 15.86 14.28
CA LEU A 100 -17.89 17.21 14.18
C LEU A 100 -17.20 17.67 15.47
N ALA A 101 -17.79 17.41 16.64
CA ALA A 101 -17.19 17.78 17.92
C ALA A 101 -15.92 16.96 18.23
N ARG A 102 -15.97 15.64 18.00
CA ARG A 102 -14.88 14.69 18.24
C ARG A 102 -13.62 15.03 17.44
N PHE A 103 -13.77 15.43 16.18
CA PHE A 103 -12.64 15.80 15.32
C PHE A 103 -12.23 17.27 15.44
N GLY A 104 -12.77 18.00 16.42
CA GLY A 104 -12.45 19.41 16.65
C GLY A 104 -12.85 20.31 15.49
N LEU A 105 -13.86 19.95 14.70
CA LEU A 105 -14.27 20.70 13.50
C LEU A 105 -15.24 21.85 13.83
N VAL A 106 -15.81 21.86 15.04
CA VAL A 106 -16.83 22.81 15.47
C VAL A 106 -16.61 23.26 16.90
N GLU A 107 -17.10 24.44 17.24
CA GLU A 107 -17.26 24.86 18.63
C GLU A 107 -18.56 24.27 19.20
N VAL A 108 -18.51 23.76 20.43
CA VAL A 108 -19.71 23.29 21.11
C VAL A 108 -20.37 24.46 21.82
N LYS A 109 -21.57 24.83 21.36
CA LYS A 109 -22.37 25.92 21.91
C LYS A 109 -23.56 25.38 22.68
N ARG A 110 -24.00 26.17 23.66
CA ARG A 110 -25.19 25.85 24.45
C ARG A 110 -26.41 26.53 23.84
N TYR A 111 -27.34 25.73 23.33
CA TYR A 111 -28.58 26.21 22.69
C TYR A 111 -29.79 25.92 23.57
N HIS A 112 -30.19 26.82 24.45
CA HIS A 112 -31.38 26.59 25.29
C HIS A 112 -32.69 26.71 24.48
N PRO A 113 -33.71 25.87 24.76
CA PRO A 113 -33.73 24.76 25.73
C PRO A 113 -33.15 23.42 25.21
N ASN A 114 -32.68 23.38 23.96
CA ASN A 114 -32.14 22.20 23.26
C ASN A 114 -30.72 21.80 23.70
N VAL A 115 -30.60 21.18 24.87
CA VAL A 115 -29.30 20.84 25.49
C VAL A 115 -29.12 19.35 25.78
N ARG A 116 -29.93 18.46 25.20
CA ARG A 116 -29.92 17.01 25.51
C ARG A 116 -28.53 16.37 25.49
N PHE A 117 -27.70 16.69 24.49
CA PHE A 117 -26.34 16.15 24.36
C PHE A 117 -25.24 17.17 24.66
N HIS A 118 -25.56 18.31 25.26
CA HIS A 118 -24.59 19.40 25.43
C HIS A 118 -23.36 18.98 26.24
N ASP A 119 -23.56 18.33 27.39
CA ASP A 119 -22.45 17.94 28.27
C ASP A 119 -21.56 16.88 27.59
N TYR A 120 -22.17 15.94 26.86
CA TYR A 120 -21.45 14.93 26.08
C TYR A 120 -20.60 15.55 24.95
N LEU A 121 -21.18 16.44 24.15
CA LEU A 121 -20.43 17.14 23.09
C LEU A 121 -19.32 18.02 23.70
N LYS A 122 -19.54 18.59 24.89
CA LYS A 122 -18.52 19.38 25.60
C LYS A 122 -17.32 18.56 26.04
N GLU A 123 -17.51 17.31 26.44
CA GLU A 123 -16.42 16.38 26.73
C GLU A 123 -15.59 16.12 25.47
N LEU A 124 -16.25 15.81 24.34
CA LEU A 124 -15.57 15.61 23.06
C LEU A 124 -14.79 16.84 22.58
N GLU A 125 -15.35 18.04 22.76
CA GLU A 125 -14.65 19.29 22.46
C GLU A 125 -13.43 19.50 23.38
N ALA A 126 -13.51 19.10 24.64
CA ALA A 126 -12.41 19.19 25.58
C ALA A 126 -11.27 18.24 25.20
N ASP A 127 -11.59 17.02 24.78
CA ASP A 127 -10.63 16.05 24.25
C ASP A 127 -9.97 16.60 22.99
N ALA A 128 -10.75 17.10 22.03
CA ALA A 128 -10.22 17.71 20.81
C ALA A 128 -9.30 18.92 21.07
N LYS A 129 -9.59 19.71 22.12
CA LYS A 129 -8.72 20.82 22.59
C LYS A 129 -7.44 20.30 23.23
N ALA A 130 -7.52 19.25 24.04
CA ALA A 130 -6.37 18.63 24.68
C ALA A 130 -5.41 18.03 23.64
N ASP A 131 -5.98 17.42 22.59
CA ASP A 131 -5.25 16.79 21.49
C ASP A 131 -4.79 17.79 20.41
N ASN A 132 -5.17 19.07 20.53
CA ASN A 132 -4.80 20.15 19.59
C ASN A 132 -5.20 19.81 18.14
N ILE A 133 -6.40 19.26 17.95
CA ILE A 133 -6.93 18.83 16.64
C ILE A 133 -8.02 19.79 16.12
N GLY A 134 -8.19 19.80 14.80
CA GLY A 134 -9.17 20.66 14.12
C GLY A 134 -8.94 22.16 14.34
N ILE A 135 -9.99 22.89 14.68
CA ILE A 135 -10.00 24.34 14.87
C ILE A 135 -9.30 24.81 16.16
N TRP A 136 -8.96 23.87 17.05
CA TRP A 136 -8.35 24.17 18.36
C TRP A 136 -6.82 24.31 18.32
N ARG A 137 -6.22 24.09 17.15
CA ARG A 137 -4.80 24.33 16.92
C ARG A 137 -4.42 25.76 17.32
N SER A 138 -3.48 25.91 18.25
CA SER A 138 -3.18 27.23 18.83
C SER A 138 -2.65 28.22 17.78
N ASP A 139 -3.00 29.50 17.91
CA ASP A 139 -2.51 30.59 17.05
C ASP A 139 -0.98 30.75 17.06
N SER A 140 -0.26 30.14 18.02
CA SER A 140 1.21 30.09 17.99
C SER A 140 1.75 29.14 16.90
N GLU A 141 0.91 28.22 16.43
CA GLU A 141 1.11 27.34 15.27
C GLU A 141 0.42 27.91 14.02
N MET A 142 -0.68 28.66 14.18
CA MET A 142 -1.39 29.30 13.07
C MET A 142 -0.72 30.60 12.58
N SER A 143 0.04 31.32 13.42
CA SER A 143 0.75 32.56 13.06
C SER A 143 2.17 32.37 12.52
N LYS A 144 2.69 31.15 12.46
CA LYS A 144 3.94 30.84 11.73
C LYS A 144 3.72 30.62 10.23
N SER A 145 2.46 30.59 9.79
CA SER A 145 2.06 30.35 8.40
C SER A 145 1.56 31.62 7.69
N ARG A 146 2.28 32.76 7.79
CA ARG A 146 2.15 33.88 6.82
C ARG A 146 3.21 34.99 7.00
N LYS A 147 4.46 34.64 6.65
CA LYS A 147 5.38 35.35 5.73
C LYS A 147 6.84 35.05 6.11
N GLY A 148 7.47 34.23 5.26
CA GLY A 148 8.91 34.00 5.22
C GLY A 148 9.32 32.78 6.03
N ASP A 149 9.29 31.62 5.36
CA ASP A 149 10.04 30.40 5.69
C ASP A 149 9.69 29.69 7.01
N ASN A 150 8.58 28.94 7.01
CA ASN A 150 8.60 27.59 7.59
C ASN A 150 8.33 26.64 6.40
N PRO A 151 9.18 25.64 6.16
CA PRO A 151 9.16 24.87 4.92
C PRO A 151 7.85 24.09 4.83
N MET A 152 7.20 24.17 3.66
CA MET A 152 6.15 23.26 3.22
C MET A 152 6.54 21.82 3.60
N ASN A 153 5.60 21.00 4.11
CA ASN A 153 5.83 19.59 4.43
C ASN A 153 5.95 18.78 3.13
N LYS A 154 6.94 19.17 2.34
CA LYS A 154 7.20 18.68 1.01
C LYS A 154 7.85 17.32 1.15
N LYS A 155 7.12 16.30 0.71
CA LYS A 155 7.63 14.95 0.53
C LYS A 155 7.79 14.64 -0.95
N THR A 156 8.62 13.65 -1.25
CA THR A 156 8.87 13.18 -2.61
C THR A 156 8.77 11.67 -2.63
N ILE A 157 8.00 11.14 -3.58
CA ILE A 157 7.86 9.72 -3.83
C ILE A 157 7.89 9.45 -5.34
N TYR A 158 8.32 8.25 -5.73
CA TYR A 158 8.42 7.85 -7.12
C TYR A 158 7.49 6.66 -7.36
N LEU A 159 6.65 6.73 -8.38
CA LEU A 159 5.59 5.76 -8.65
C LEU A 159 5.71 5.24 -10.08
N ALA A 160 5.97 3.96 -10.25
CA ALA A 160 5.95 3.26 -11.53
C ALA A 160 4.64 2.50 -11.66
N GLY A 161 3.82 2.84 -12.67
CA GLY A 161 2.47 2.32 -12.84
C GLY A 161 2.14 1.97 -14.28
N GLY A 162 3.15 1.52 -15.04
CA GLY A 162 3.08 1.36 -16.49
C GLY A 162 3.50 2.65 -17.20
N CYS A 163 2.90 2.93 -18.37
CA CYS A 163 3.23 4.13 -19.13
C CYS A 163 3.07 5.40 -18.28
N PHE A 164 4.17 6.10 -18.03
CA PHE A 164 4.20 7.25 -17.10
C PHE A 164 3.35 8.45 -17.56
N TRP A 165 2.90 8.49 -18.81
CA TRP A 165 2.08 9.58 -19.36
C TRP A 165 0.72 9.63 -18.67
N GLY A 166 0.10 8.46 -18.48
CA GLY A 166 -1.18 8.33 -17.81
C GLY A 166 -1.06 8.57 -16.31
N VAL A 167 0.00 8.05 -15.69
CA VAL A 167 0.28 8.20 -14.26
C VAL A 167 0.50 9.68 -13.92
N GLU A 168 1.37 10.38 -14.66
CA GLU A 168 1.63 11.81 -14.48
C GLU A 168 0.35 12.64 -14.64
N ALA A 169 -0.40 12.42 -15.72
CA ALA A 169 -1.63 13.16 -15.98
C ALA A 169 -2.73 12.87 -14.95
N TYR A 170 -2.74 11.69 -14.34
CA TYR A 170 -3.65 11.35 -13.26
C TYR A 170 -3.35 12.17 -12.00
N TYR A 171 -2.09 12.15 -11.53
CA TYR A 171 -1.70 12.91 -10.33
C TYR A 171 -1.80 14.43 -10.54
N GLN A 172 -1.55 14.93 -11.75
CA GLN A 172 -1.77 16.35 -12.07
C GLN A 172 -3.22 16.81 -11.94
N ARG A 173 -4.19 15.90 -11.94
CA ARG A 173 -5.61 16.23 -11.75
C ARG A 173 -6.03 16.29 -10.30
N LEU A 174 -5.24 15.76 -9.36
CA LEU A 174 -5.54 15.86 -7.95
C LEU A 174 -5.54 17.35 -7.54
N ALA A 175 -6.69 17.84 -7.10
CA ALA A 175 -6.93 19.28 -6.93
C ALA A 175 -6.09 19.91 -5.81
N ASP A 176 -5.71 19.13 -4.80
CA ASP A 176 -5.08 19.59 -3.56
C ASP A 176 -3.79 18.79 -3.29
N GLY A 177 -2.74 19.46 -2.80
CA GLY A 177 -1.52 18.82 -2.27
C GLY A 177 -0.43 18.39 -3.25
N VAL A 178 -0.66 18.30 -4.57
CA VAL A 178 0.44 18.06 -5.53
C VAL A 178 1.23 19.35 -5.79
N ILE A 179 2.56 19.30 -5.59
CA ILE A 179 3.47 20.45 -5.78
C ILE A 179 4.08 20.41 -7.18
N SER A 180 4.64 19.27 -7.58
CA SER A 180 5.25 19.09 -8.90
C SER A 180 5.24 17.62 -9.32
N THR A 181 5.30 17.41 -10.63
CA THR A 181 5.38 16.09 -11.26
C THR A 181 6.46 16.11 -12.34
N GLU A 182 7.24 15.05 -12.42
CA GLU A 182 8.30 14.88 -13.43
C GLU A 182 8.36 13.40 -13.80
N VAL A 183 8.42 13.06 -15.08
CA VAL A 183 8.51 11.66 -15.51
C VAL A 183 9.96 11.30 -15.87
N GLY A 184 10.33 10.05 -15.64
CA GLY A 184 11.70 9.61 -15.85
C GLY A 184 11.88 8.12 -15.72
N TYR A 185 13.15 7.74 -15.64
CA TYR A 185 13.61 6.37 -15.57
C TYR A 185 14.23 6.14 -14.18
N ALA A 186 13.62 5.26 -13.38
CA ALA A 186 14.09 4.98 -12.01
C ALA A 186 14.75 3.60 -11.87
N ASN A 187 15.70 3.51 -10.95
CA ASN A 187 16.31 2.28 -10.42
C ASN A 187 16.83 1.30 -11.49
N GLY A 188 17.61 1.79 -12.45
CA GLY A 188 18.28 0.95 -13.45
C GLY A 188 19.80 0.84 -13.25
N ASP A 189 20.43 0.01 -14.07
CA ASP A 189 21.83 -0.43 -13.93
C ASP A 189 22.82 0.36 -14.81
N THR A 190 22.33 1.31 -15.62
CA THR A 190 23.14 2.13 -16.53
C THR A 190 23.02 3.61 -16.21
N GLU A 191 23.97 4.44 -16.68
CA GLU A 191 23.92 5.89 -16.48
C GLU A 191 23.19 6.59 -17.64
N ASP A 192 22.32 7.55 -17.33
CA ASP A 192 21.66 8.49 -18.26
C ASP A 192 21.00 7.81 -19.48
N PRO A 193 20.06 6.86 -19.25
CA PRO A 193 19.46 6.08 -20.33
C PRO A 193 18.53 6.93 -21.20
N THR A 194 18.49 6.63 -22.49
CA THR A 194 17.47 7.16 -23.40
C THR A 194 16.20 6.31 -23.37
N TYR A 195 15.07 6.88 -23.79
CA TYR A 195 13.81 6.12 -23.90
C TYR A 195 13.97 4.80 -24.70
N GLN A 196 14.76 4.85 -25.76
CA GLN A 196 15.01 3.71 -26.64
C GLN A 196 15.83 2.61 -25.98
N GLU A 197 16.69 2.95 -25.03
CA GLU A 197 17.47 1.98 -24.26
C GLU A 197 16.61 1.36 -23.17
N VAL A 198 15.81 2.15 -22.46
CA VAL A 198 14.83 1.63 -21.49
C VAL A 198 13.85 0.67 -22.14
N CYS A 199 13.31 1.01 -23.32
CA CYS A 199 12.39 0.12 -24.04
C CYS A 199 13.00 -1.17 -24.58
N ARG A 200 14.34 -1.35 -24.54
CA ARG A 200 14.96 -2.64 -24.89
C ARG A 200 14.84 -3.67 -23.78
N GLY A 201 14.63 -3.23 -22.53
CA GLY A 201 14.46 -4.10 -21.36
C GLY A 201 15.75 -4.75 -20.87
N ASP A 202 16.91 -4.15 -21.14
CA ASP A 202 18.23 -4.63 -20.67
C ASP A 202 18.95 -3.64 -19.74
N THR A 203 18.28 -2.56 -19.34
CA THR A 203 18.84 -1.50 -18.48
C THR A 203 18.33 -1.54 -17.05
N GLY A 204 17.30 -2.33 -16.74
CA GLY A 204 16.69 -2.44 -15.41
C GLY A 204 15.78 -1.26 -15.02
N PHE A 205 15.77 -0.16 -15.80
CA PHE A 205 14.97 1.02 -15.50
C PHE A 205 13.47 0.77 -15.61
N VAL A 206 12.69 1.49 -14.79
CA VAL A 206 11.24 1.64 -14.95
C VAL A 206 10.85 3.02 -15.43
N GLU A 207 9.74 3.11 -16.17
CA GLU A 207 9.03 4.36 -16.34
C GLU A 207 8.37 4.75 -15.00
N ALA A 208 8.79 5.87 -14.42
CA ALA A 208 8.32 6.34 -13.12
C ALA A 208 7.92 7.82 -13.13
N LEU A 209 6.89 8.14 -12.35
CA LEU A 209 6.53 9.49 -11.95
C LEU A 209 7.29 9.86 -10.67
N LYS A 210 8.07 10.94 -10.70
CA LYS A 210 8.50 11.67 -9.50
C LYS A 210 7.38 12.62 -9.08
N LEU A 211 6.82 12.41 -7.90
CA LEU A 211 5.77 13.21 -7.31
C LEU A 211 6.33 13.97 -6.11
N GLU A 212 6.34 15.30 -6.20
CA GLU A 212 6.54 16.15 -5.04
C GLU A 212 5.17 16.63 -4.55
N TYR A 213 4.89 16.45 -3.26
CA TYR A 213 3.57 16.73 -2.69
C TYR A 213 3.69 17.33 -1.28
N ASP A 214 2.68 18.08 -0.88
CA ASP A 214 2.51 18.63 0.45
C ASP A 214 1.76 17.59 1.30
N ALA A 215 2.49 16.87 2.15
CA ALA A 215 1.97 15.76 2.93
C ALA A 215 0.88 16.19 3.94
N ASP A 216 0.77 17.48 4.24
CA ASP A 216 -0.33 18.03 5.05
C ASP A 216 -1.65 18.13 4.27
N GLN A 217 -1.59 18.18 2.93
CA GLN A 217 -2.75 18.28 2.03
C GLN A 217 -3.06 16.99 1.28
N LEU A 218 -2.04 16.21 0.95
CA LEU A 218 -2.13 14.91 0.30
C LEU A 218 -1.28 13.90 1.08
N PRO A 219 -1.80 13.31 2.16
CA PRO A 219 -1.07 12.33 2.95
C PRO A 219 -0.58 11.16 2.10
N LEU A 220 0.54 10.54 2.49
CA LEU A 220 1.12 9.41 1.77
C LEU A 220 0.11 8.28 1.52
N ARG A 221 -0.70 7.93 2.52
CA ARG A 221 -1.84 7.01 2.36
C ARG A 221 -2.79 7.33 1.20
N GLU A 222 -3.10 8.60 0.97
CA GLU A 222 -3.95 9.01 -0.16
C GLU A 222 -3.20 8.90 -1.49
N VAL A 223 -1.91 9.26 -1.51
CA VAL A 223 -1.03 9.03 -2.66
C VAL A 223 -1.06 7.54 -3.06
N LEU A 224 -0.90 6.64 -2.09
CA LEU A 224 -0.91 5.19 -2.31
C LEU A 224 -2.27 4.67 -2.76
N ALA A 225 -3.36 5.23 -2.24
CA ALA A 225 -4.72 4.88 -2.66
C ALA A 225 -5.02 5.26 -4.10
N HIS A 226 -4.60 6.45 -4.49
CA HIS A 226 -4.63 6.88 -5.88
C HIS A 226 -3.80 5.97 -6.79
N PHE A 227 -2.62 5.53 -6.33
CA PHE A 227 -1.76 4.62 -7.08
C PHE A 227 -2.44 3.26 -7.33
N PHE A 228 -2.96 2.63 -6.28
CA PHE A 228 -3.68 1.35 -6.35
C PHE A 228 -4.95 1.39 -7.21
N ARG A 229 -5.51 2.58 -7.41
CA ARG A 229 -6.70 2.79 -8.25
C ARG A 229 -6.39 2.74 -9.75
N ILE A 230 -5.18 3.11 -10.14
CA ILE A 230 -4.79 3.26 -11.54
C ILE A 230 -3.83 2.19 -12.05
N VAL A 231 -3.32 1.35 -11.15
CA VAL A 231 -2.42 0.24 -11.42
C VAL A 231 -3.14 -1.08 -11.20
N ASP A 232 -2.89 -2.07 -12.05
CA ASP A 232 -3.16 -3.47 -11.74
C ASP A 232 -2.01 -4.01 -10.86
N PRO A 233 -2.22 -4.20 -9.55
CA PRO A 233 -1.14 -4.57 -8.64
C PRO A 233 -0.77 -6.06 -8.75
N THR A 234 -1.41 -6.83 -9.63
CA THR A 234 -1.25 -8.30 -9.71
C THR A 234 -0.46 -8.77 -10.93
N THR A 235 -0.17 -7.87 -11.88
CA THR A 235 0.51 -8.20 -13.13
C THR A 235 1.96 -7.73 -13.13
N ALA A 236 2.89 -8.68 -13.20
CA ALA A 236 4.31 -8.40 -13.36
C ALA A 236 4.60 -7.86 -14.77
N ASP A 237 5.54 -6.91 -14.88
CA ASP A 237 6.10 -6.38 -16.14
C ASP A 237 5.05 -5.97 -17.18
N ARG A 238 3.90 -5.50 -16.71
CA ARG A 238 2.77 -5.17 -17.59
C ARG A 238 1.77 -4.25 -16.90
N GLN A 239 1.26 -3.27 -17.63
CA GLN A 239 0.07 -2.50 -17.28
C GLN A 239 -0.77 -2.23 -18.53
N GLY A 240 -2.01 -2.73 -18.55
CA GLY A 240 -2.88 -2.65 -19.73
C GLY A 240 -2.27 -3.35 -20.95
N ASN A 241 -1.99 -2.58 -22.01
CA ASN A 241 -1.38 -3.08 -23.25
C ASN A 241 0.14 -2.88 -23.29
N ASP A 242 0.72 -2.20 -22.30
CA ASP A 242 2.15 -1.93 -22.21
C ASP A 242 2.81 -3.11 -21.49
N ILE A 243 3.72 -3.81 -22.19
CA ILE A 243 4.36 -5.06 -21.75
C ILE A 243 5.88 -4.88 -21.82
N GLY A 244 6.56 -5.19 -20.72
CA GLY A 244 7.99 -5.04 -20.54
C GLY A 244 8.34 -4.70 -19.09
N ASP A 245 9.57 -5.02 -18.69
CA ASP A 245 10.09 -4.77 -17.34
C ASP A 245 10.08 -3.28 -16.99
N GLN A 246 10.17 -2.39 -17.98
CA GLN A 246 10.04 -0.95 -17.77
C GLN A 246 8.63 -0.51 -17.33
N TYR A 247 7.63 -1.38 -17.47
CA TYR A 247 6.24 -1.12 -17.09
C TYR A 247 5.82 -1.83 -15.81
N ARG A 248 6.75 -2.50 -15.12
CA ARG A 248 6.46 -3.17 -13.85
C ARG A 248 5.99 -2.16 -12.79
N PRO A 249 5.03 -2.53 -11.94
CA PRO A 249 4.52 -1.61 -10.94
C PRO A 249 5.47 -1.51 -9.74
N GLY A 250 5.78 -0.30 -9.29
CA GLY A 250 6.74 -0.07 -8.22
C GLY A 250 6.57 1.26 -7.49
N ILE A 251 7.01 1.30 -6.24
CA ILE A 251 6.97 2.47 -5.35
C ILE A 251 8.38 2.68 -4.81
N TYR A 252 9.00 3.81 -5.16
CA TYR A 252 10.34 4.15 -4.74
C TYR A 252 10.35 5.37 -3.81
N PHE A 253 10.75 5.14 -2.57
CA PHE A 253 10.73 6.17 -1.52
C PHE A 253 12.12 6.81 -1.36
N VAL A 254 12.13 8.09 -0.99
CA VAL A 254 13.37 8.83 -0.65
C VAL A 254 13.56 8.88 0.86
N ASP A 255 12.46 9.04 1.61
CA ASP A 255 12.46 9.08 3.06
C ASP A 255 12.20 7.68 3.62
N GLU A 256 13.13 7.18 4.42
CA GLU A 256 13.01 5.86 5.06
C GLU A 256 11.82 5.81 6.05
N GLU A 257 11.34 6.96 6.55
CA GLU A 257 10.18 7.03 7.44
C GLU A 257 8.86 6.67 6.72
N ASP A 258 8.80 6.83 5.39
CA ASP A 258 7.62 6.48 4.58
C ASP A 258 7.45 4.96 4.42
N PHE A 259 8.53 4.21 4.65
CA PHE A 259 8.62 2.79 4.36
C PHE A 259 7.58 1.92 5.09
N ASP A 260 7.45 2.12 6.42
CA ASP A 260 6.50 1.37 7.25
C ASP A 260 5.04 1.67 6.80
N GLU A 261 4.72 2.94 6.46
CA GLU A 261 3.38 3.32 6.00
C GLU A 261 3.03 2.71 4.63
N ILE A 262 3.99 2.66 3.70
CA ILE A 262 3.82 2.02 2.39
C ILE A 262 3.54 0.52 2.57
N CYS A 263 4.31 -0.16 3.40
CA CYS A 263 4.14 -1.58 3.65
C CYS A 263 2.82 -1.90 4.35
N ASP A 264 2.48 -1.17 5.42
CA ASP A 264 1.22 -1.33 6.14
C ASP A 264 0.02 -1.13 5.20
N TYR A 265 0.12 -0.17 4.27
CA TYR A 265 -0.90 0.10 3.26
C TYR A 265 -1.07 -1.07 2.28
N ILE A 266 0.03 -1.62 1.75
CA ILE A 266 0.01 -2.75 0.82
C ILE A 266 -0.51 -4.01 1.53
N ASP A 267 -0.03 -4.30 2.74
CA ASP A 267 -0.41 -5.49 3.50
C ASP A 267 -1.90 -5.50 3.85
N ALA A 268 -2.47 -4.34 4.17
CA ALA A 268 -3.91 -4.18 4.38
C ALA A 268 -4.77 -4.59 3.17
N ARG A 269 -4.21 -4.52 1.96
CA ARG A 269 -4.89 -4.78 0.67
C ARG A 269 -4.63 -6.16 0.10
N ARG A 270 -3.66 -6.93 0.61
CA ARG A 270 -3.36 -8.28 0.09
C ARG A 270 -4.59 -9.18 0.02
N LYS A 271 -5.50 -9.05 0.99
CA LYS A 271 -6.77 -9.80 1.05
C LYS A 271 -7.70 -9.51 -0.14
N ASP A 272 -7.57 -8.35 -0.77
CA ASP A 272 -8.44 -7.89 -1.86
C ASP A 272 -7.98 -8.45 -3.22
N TYR A 273 -6.75 -8.98 -3.30
CA TYR A 273 -6.13 -9.50 -4.52
C TYR A 273 -5.71 -10.96 -4.36
N ALA A 274 -6.57 -11.89 -4.80
CA ALA A 274 -6.34 -13.32 -4.67
C ALA A 274 -5.05 -13.82 -5.34
N SER A 275 -4.62 -13.16 -6.43
CA SER A 275 -3.39 -13.48 -7.17
C SER A 275 -2.11 -12.95 -6.50
N GLY A 276 -2.24 -12.21 -5.40
CA GLY A 276 -1.13 -11.52 -4.75
C GLY A 276 -0.80 -10.17 -5.38
N ILE A 277 -0.16 -9.30 -4.59
CA ILE A 277 0.34 -7.99 -5.04
C ILE A 277 1.81 -8.13 -5.41
N VAL A 278 2.18 -7.70 -6.62
CA VAL A 278 3.53 -7.76 -7.18
C VAL A 278 4.23 -6.39 -7.26
N ILE A 279 3.64 -5.35 -6.65
CA ILE A 279 4.24 -4.01 -6.58
C ILE A 279 5.57 -4.09 -5.83
N GLU A 280 6.66 -3.66 -6.46
CA GLU A 280 7.95 -3.56 -5.79
C GLU A 280 8.05 -2.30 -4.93
N VAL A 281 8.73 -2.39 -3.78
CA VAL A 281 8.93 -1.25 -2.87
C VAL A 281 10.40 -1.17 -2.52
N PHE A 282 11.08 -0.13 -2.99
CA PHE A 282 12.52 0.03 -2.79
C PHE A 282 12.87 1.49 -2.46
N PRO A 283 14.00 1.75 -1.79
CA PRO A 283 14.54 3.10 -1.79
C PRO A 283 14.84 3.50 -3.25
N LEU A 284 14.67 4.79 -3.54
CA LEU A 284 15.15 5.34 -4.81
C LEU A 284 16.69 5.28 -4.84
N ASP A 285 17.25 4.58 -5.82
CA ASP A 285 18.70 4.52 -6.03
C ASP A 285 19.14 5.59 -7.03
N ASN A 286 18.52 5.61 -8.20
CA ASN A 286 18.80 6.56 -9.26
C ASN A 286 17.53 6.95 -10.03
N PHE A 287 17.51 8.18 -10.54
CA PHE A 287 16.42 8.70 -11.35
C PHE A 287 16.98 9.63 -12.43
N TYR A 288 16.68 9.33 -13.69
CA TYR A 288 17.04 10.15 -14.84
C TYR A 288 15.77 10.75 -15.45
N GLU A 289 15.75 12.08 -15.59
CA GLU A 289 14.63 12.78 -16.20
C GLU A 289 14.43 12.30 -17.64
N ALA A 290 13.20 11.92 -18.00
CA ALA A 290 12.89 11.56 -19.38
C ALA A 290 12.93 12.80 -20.28
N GLU A 291 13.14 12.56 -21.57
CA GLU A 291 13.25 13.62 -22.56
C GLU A 291 12.03 14.56 -22.53
N THR A 292 12.26 15.85 -22.78
CA THR A 292 11.24 16.92 -22.67
C THR A 292 9.92 16.67 -23.43
N TYR A 293 9.88 15.77 -24.41
CA TYR A 293 8.65 15.41 -25.10
C TYR A 293 7.76 14.46 -24.28
N HIS A 294 8.31 13.69 -23.33
CA HIS A 294 7.56 12.86 -22.40
C HIS A 294 6.95 13.67 -21.24
N GLN A 295 7.61 14.75 -20.81
CA GLN A 295 7.10 15.61 -19.73
C GLN A 295 5.73 16.21 -20.10
N HIS A 296 4.73 16.13 -19.22
CA HIS A 296 3.38 16.65 -19.45
C HIS A 296 2.78 16.18 -20.78
N TYR A 297 3.04 14.94 -21.21
CA TYR A 297 2.72 14.47 -22.56
C TYR A 297 1.23 14.65 -22.91
N LEU A 298 0.31 14.28 -22.01
CA LEU A 298 -1.14 14.38 -22.25
C LEU A 298 -1.68 15.82 -22.19
N ASN A 299 -0.96 16.75 -21.53
CA ASN A 299 -1.28 18.18 -21.62
C ASN A 299 -0.93 18.74 -23.01
N LYS A 300 0.18 18.26 -23.59
CA LYS A 300 0.62 18.61 -24.95
C LYS A 300 -0.20 17.89 -26.02
N ASN A 301 -0.61 16.66 -25.74
CA ASN A 301 -1.32 15.76 -26.64
C ASN A 301 -2.59 15.19 -25.95
N PRO A 302 -3.70 15.96 -25.87
CA PRO A 302 -4.90 15.54 -25.12
C PRO A 302 -5.61 14.28 -25.64
N SER A 303 -5.29 13.86 -26.86
CA SER A 303 -5.78 12.61 -27.48
C SER A 303 -4.70 11.54 -27.62
N GLY A 304 -3.57 11.74 -26.93
CA GLY A 304 -2.47 10.78 -26.87
C GLY A 304 -2.88 9.49 -26.18
N TYR A 305 -2.03 8.47 -26.32
CA TYR A 305 -2.24 7.18 -25.68
C TYR A 305 -2.27 7.32 -24.15
N CYS A 306 -3.21 6.62 -23.50
CA CYS A 306 -3.31 6.53 -22.05
C CYS A 306 -4.05 5.24 -21.69
N HIS A 307 -3.42 4.35 -20.92
CA HIS A 307 -4.09 3.16 -20.36
C HIS A 307 -4.83 3.48 -19.06
N VAL A 308 -4.45 4.55 -18.36
CA VAL A 308 -5.08 5.00 -17.11
C VAL A 308 -6.40 5.71 -17.39
N ASN A 309 -7.45 5.35 -16.63
CA ASN A 309 -8.69 6.10 -16.62
C ASN A 309 -8.54 7.38 -15.78
N LEU A 310 -8.20 8.49 -16.44
CA LEU A 310 -7.95 9.78 -15.78
C LEU A 310 -9.16 10.38 -15.03
N ASN A 311 -10.39 9.91 -15.31
CA ASN A 311 -11.59 10.39 -14.61
C ASN A 311 -11.65 9.85 -13.17
N LEU A 312 -10.93 8.77 -12.87
CA LEU A 312 -10.81 8.24 -11.52
C LEU A 312 -10.09 9.21 -10.56
N ALA A 313 -9.48 10.30 -11.05
CA ALA A 313 -8.88 11.33 -10.21
C ALA A 313 -9.93 12.29 -9.64
N ASP A 314 -11.06 12.45 -10.34
CA ASP A 314 -12.16 13.33 -9.94
C ASP A 314 -13.11 12.65 -8.96
N ASP A 315 -13.10 11.32 -8.93
CA ASP A 315 -13.88 10.51 -8.01
C ASP A 315 -13.20 10.45 -6.63
N PRO A 316 -13.92 10.73 -5.53
CA PRO A 316 -13.34 10.64 -4.19
C PRO A 316 -12.86 9.22 -3.86
N LEU A 317 -11.75 9.11 -3.11
CA LEU A 317 -11.29 7.83 -2.57
C LEU A 317 -12.31 7.32 -1.55
N ARG A 318 -12.65 6.03 -1.64
CA ARG A 318 -13.58 5.39 -0.70
C ARG A 318 -12.89 5.10 0.63
N PRO A 319 -13.63 5.06 1.76
CA PRO A 319 -13.06 4.73 3.07
C PRO A 319 -12.30 3.40 3.09
N GLU A 320 -12.74 2.39 2.33
CA GLU A 320 -12.04 1.11 2.23
C GLU A 320 -10.70 1.24 1.50
N GLU A 321 -10.60 2.18 0.55
CA GLU A 321 -9.37 2.52 -0.16
C GLU A 321 -8.40 3.33 0.70
N LEU A 322 -8.83 3.84 1.86
CA LEU A 322 -8.00 4.50 2.87
C LEU A 322 -7.80 3.63 4.12
N ALA A 323 -8.59 2.58 4.30
CA ALA A 323 -8.54 1.74 5.48
C ALA A 323 -7.20 0.98 5.56
N VAL A 324 -6.66 0.95 6.78
CA VAL A 324 -5.67 -0.02 7.24
C VAL A 324 -6.31 -0.61 8.50
N PRO A 325 -6.56 -1.94 8.58
CA PRO A 325 -7.16 -2.54 9.77
C PRO A 325 -6.36 -2.13 11.01
N GLU A 326 -7.04 -1.84 12.12
CA GLU A 326 -6.37 -1.68 13.41
C GLU A 326 -5.53 -2.94 13.69
N MET A 327 -4.21 -2.83 13.60
CA MET A 327 -3.33 -3.83 14.16
C MET A 327 -3.58 -3.83 15.67
N LYS A 328 -4.06 -4.96 16.21
CA LYS A 328 -4.24 -5.15 17.65
C LYS A 328 -2.99 -4.65 18.38
N GLU A 329 -3.20 -3.77 19.35
CA GLU A 329 -2.17 -3.21 20.21
C GLU A 329 -1.19 -4.30 20.71
N SER A 330 0.00 -4.30 20.11
CA SER A 330 1.22 -4.81 20.74
C SER A 330 2.41 -3.93 20.36
N ARG A 331 2.27 -2.61 20.47
CA ARG A 331 3.42 -1.71 20.55
C ARG A 331 3.51 -1.22 21.99
N ALA A 332 4.26 -1.96 22.79
CA ALA A 332 4.78 -1.43 24.05
C ALA A 332 5.63 -0.19 23.73
N GLU A 333 5.49 0.82 24.59
CA GLU A 333 6.21 2.09 24.53
C GLU A 333 7.73 1.89 24.38
N GLY A 334 8.28 2.57 23.37
CA GLY A 334 9.69 2.98 23.28
C GLY A 334 10.70 1.87 23.00
N GLU A 335 11.15 1.78 21.74
CA GLU A 335 12.56 1.57 21.41
C GLU A 335 12.85 1.84 19.92
N LYS A 336 14.11 2.19 19.67
CA LYS A 336 14.74 2.58 18.40
C LYS A 336 14.45 1.57 17.28
N LEU A 337 14.29 2.08 16.04
CA LEU A 337 14.20 1.28 14.81
C LEU A 337 15.28 0.19 14.77
N ASP A 338 14.82 -1.05 14.57
CA ASP A 338 15.63 -2.24 14.40
C ASP A 338 16.17 -2.27 12.95
N ALA A 339 17.49 -2.19 12.81
CA ALA A 339 18.18 -2.22 11.51
C ALA A 339 17.93 -3.54 10.76
N ASP A 340 17.56 -4.61 11.46
CA ASP A 340 17.23 -5.92 10.86
C ASP A 340 15.86 -5.89 10.15
N LYS A 341 14.99 -4.93 10.49
CA LYS A 341 13.72 -4.71 9.79
C LYS A 341 13.94 -3.99 8.46
N PHE A 342 14.97 -3.14 8.36
CA PHE A 342 15.30 -2.38 7.15
C PHE A 342 16.04 -3.22 6.10
N GLU A 343 16.95 -4.11 6.50
CA GLU A 343 17.65 -5.03 5.59
C GLU A 343 16.73 -6.14 5.02
N ARG A 344 15.63 -6.48 5.72
CA ARG A 344 14.64 -7.45 5.22
C ARG A 344 13.88 -7.00 3.97
N TYR A 345 13.79 -5.70 3.71
CA TYR A 345 12.94 -5.17 2.63
C TYR A 345 13.71 -4.67 1.40
N ARG A 346 15.04 -4.71 1.44
CA ARG A 346 15.88 -4.21 0.34
C ARG A 346 16.03 -5.18 -0.84
N GLY A 347 15.53 -6.42 -0.76
CA GLY A 347 15.84 -7.47 -1.74
C GLY A 347 14.70 -8.02 -2.60
N GLU A 348 13.45 -8.10 -2.12
CA GLU A 348 12.81 -9.41 -2.29
C GLU A 348 11.30 -9.44 -1.91
N PHE A 349 10.32 -8.85 -2.63
CA PHE A 349 8.92 -8.82 -2.09
C PHE A 349 7.71 -9.09 -2.99
N ALA A 350 7.85 -9.37 -4.29
CA ALA A 350 6.71 -9.85 -5.09
C ALA A 350 6.43 -11.36 -4.92
N LEU A 351 7.43 -12.16 -4.49
CA LEU A 351 7.31 -13.61 -4.26
C LEU A 351 7.37 -14.00 -2.77
N ASN A 352 7.82 -13.10 -1.87
CA ASN A 352 8.33 -13.51 -0.56
C ASN A 352 7.32 -13.78 0.57
N TRP A 353 6.09 -13.28 0.50
CA TRP A 353 5.16 -13.45 1.64
C TRP A 353 4.54 -14.86 1.74
N LYS A 354 4.48 -15.63 0.63
CA LYS A 354 3.91 -16.99 0.67
C LYS A 354 4.80 -17.98 1.43
N TYR A 355 6.08 -17.66 1.62
CA TYR A 355 7.10 -18.66 1.95
C TYR A 355 7.96 -18.31 3.18
N SER A 356 7.33 -17.76 4.22
CA SER A 356 8.02 -17.51 5.50
C SER A 356 8.19 -18.78 6.33
N ALA A 357 9.27 -18.86 7.13
CA ALA A 357 9.49 -19.96 8.07
C ALA A 357 8.41 -19.99 9.16
N LEU A 358 7.88 -21.19 9.44
CA LEU A 358 6.98 -21.42 10.57
C LEU A 358 7.74 -21.31 11.92
N PRO A 359 7.05 -20.99 13.03
CA PRO A 359 7.66 -21.00 14.37
C PRO A 359 8.28 -22.37 14.71
N GLU A 360 9.38 -22.38 15.48
CA GLU A 360 10.15 -23.60 15.80
C GLU A 360 9.29 -24.77 16.31
N GLU A 361 8.27 -24.49 17.14
CA GLU A 361 7.35 -25.53 17.64
C GLU A 361 6.53 -26.19 16.53
N GLU A 362 6.15 -25.45 15.48
CA GLU A 362 5.43 -25.98 14.33
C GLU A 362 6.36 -26.75 13.40
N LEU A 363 7.61 -26.27 13.20
CA LEU A 363 8.63 -26.99 12.43
C LEU A 363 8.90 -28.38 13.03
N ARG A 364 9.02 -28.49 14.36
CA ARG A 364 9.24 -29.78 15.03
C ARG A 364 8.06 -30.74 14.95
N LYS A 365 6.84 -30.24 14.71
CA LYS A 365 5.64 -31.08 14.51
C LYS A 365 5.51 -31.53 13.06
N ASN A 366 5.85 -30.66 12.11
CA ASN A 366 5.56 -30.84 10.69
C ASN A 366 6.72 -31.49 9.92
N LEU A 367 7.95 -31.38 10.41
CA LEU A 367 9.13 -31.99 9.81
C LEU A 367 9.53 -33.29 10.51
N SER A 368 10.03 -34.25 9.74
CA SER A 368 10.76 -35.39 10.29
C SER A 368 12.07 -34.94 10.93
N GLU A 369 12.63 -35.79 11.81
CA GLU A 369 13.90 -35.51 12.48
C GLU A 369 15.03 -35.20 11.48
N LEU A 370 15.09 -35.91 10.34
CA LEU A 370 16.08 -35.66 9.31
C LEU A 370 15.85 -34.32 8.60
N GLN A 371 14.62 -34.01 8.22
CA GLN A 371 14.27 -32.74 7.56
C GLN A 371 14.57 -31.55 8.46
N TYR A 372 14.26 -31.65 9.76
CA TYR A 372 14.59 -30.62 10.74
C TYR A 372 16.10 -30.46 10.89
N LYS A 373 16.85 -31.55 11.09
CA LYS A 373 18.32 -31.50 11.20
C LYS A 373 18.99 -30.92 9.97
N VAL A 374 18.52 -31.29 8.79
CA VAL A 374 19.05 -30.76 7.52
C VAL A 374 18.75 -29.28 7.42
N THR A 375 17.47 -28.87 7.47
CA THR A 375 17.07 -27.48 7.19
C THR A 375 17.46 -26.50 8.30
N GLN A 376 17.39 -26.90 9.58
CA GLN A 376 17.58 -25.99 10.72
C GLN A 376 18.96 -26.11 11.38
N GLU A 377 19.61 -27.27 11.30
CA GLU A 377 20.89 -27.55 11.98
C GLU A 377 22.07 -27.73 11.01
N GLY A 378 21.86 -27.56 9.70
CA GLY A 378 22.92 -27.68 8.69
C GLY A 378 23.44 -29.10 8.51
N ALA A 379 22.65 -30.11 8.86
CA ALA A 379 23.02 -31.50 8.64
C ALA A 379 23.00 -31.86 7.14
N THR A 380 23.69 -32.93 6.77
CA THR A 380 23.68 -33.47 5.41
C THR A 380 23.16 -34.91 5.43
N GLU A 381 22.17 -35.21 4.60
CA GLU A 381 21.62 -36.56 4.44
C GLU A 381 22.64 -37.50 3.78
N ARG A 382 22.39 -38.81 3.85
CA ARG A 382 23.32 -39.80 3.29
C ARG A 382 23.28 -39.80 1.75
N PRO A 383 24.44 -39.92 1.08
CA PRO A 383 24.45 -40.03 -0.38
C PRO A 383 23.74 -41.32 -0.82
N PHE A 384 23.02 -41.25 -1.93
CA PHE A 384 22.24 -42.31 -2.59
C PHE A 384 21.05 -42.86 -1.78
N ASP A 385 20.93 -42.52 -0.50
CA ASP A 385 19.86 -42.95 0.40
C ASP A 385 18.91 -41.77 0.66
N ASN A 386 18.34 -41.25 -0.43
CA ASN A 386 17.43 -40.11 -0.43
C ASN A 386 16.47 -40.14 -1.62
N GLU A 387 15.34 -39.47 -1.46
CA GLU A 387 14.18 -39.59 -2.35
C GLU A 387 14.42 -39.03 -3.76
N TYR A 388 15.15 -37.91 -3.86
CA TYR A 388 15.23 -37.15 -5.11
C TYR A 388 16.53 -37.34 -5.90
N ASN A 389 17.50 -38.14 -5.44
CA ASN A 389 18.73 -38.45 -6.21
C ASN A 389 18.38 -38.97 -7.62
N ASP A 390 17.61 -40.05 -7.71
CA ASP A 390 17.25 -40.70 -8.97
C ASP A 390 15.90 -40.25 -9.55
N HIS A 391 15.23 -39.31 -8.91
CA HIS A 391 13.95 -38.76 -9.36
C HIS A 391 14.09 -37.95 -10.66
N ARG A 392 13.15 -38.10 -11.60
CA ARG A 392 13.16 -37.49 -12.95
C ARG A 392 11.78 -37.01 -13.45
N GLU A 393 10.75 -37.00 -12.60
CA GLU A 393 9.41 -36.55 -13.03
C GLU A 393 9.39 -35.04 -13.30
N LYS A 394 8.48 -34.59 -14.19
CA LYS A 394 8.31 -33.18 -14.54
C LYS A 394 7.54 -32.44 -13.45
N GLY A 395 8.09 -31.32 -13.02
CA GLY A 395 7.53 -30.50 -11.94
C GLY A 395 8.57 -29.60 -11.30
N ILE A 396 8.26 -29.09 -10.12
CA ILE A 396 9.12 -28.20 -9.34
C ILE A 396 9.50 -28.81 -7.99
N TYR A 397 10.65 -28.41 -7.48
CA TYR A 397 11.12 -28.71 -6.13
C TYR A 397 10.99 -27.45 -5.29
N VAL A 398 10.16 -27.53 -4.25
CA VAL A 398 9.92 -26.43 -3.32
C VAL A 398 10.64 -26.67 -2.00
N ASP A 399 10.93 -25.61 -1.24
CA ASP A 399 11.40 -25.70 0.14
C ASP A 399 10.35 -26.44 0.97
N ILE A 400 10.78 -27.47 1.70
CA ILE A 400 9.89 -28.24 2.56
C ILE A 400 9.34 -27.44 3.75
N VAL A 401 10.06 -26.39 4.18
CA VAL A 401 9.70 -25.53 5.31
C VAL A 401 8.64 -24.52 4.92
N SER A 402 8.85 -23.82 3.82
CA SER A 402 8.03 -22.69 3.42
C SER A 402 7.11 -22.95 2.24
N GLY A 403 7.45 -23.91 1.38
CA GLY A 403 6.81 -24.13 0.09
C GLY A 403 7.35 -23.27 -1.04
N GLU A 404 8.44 -22.53 -0.83
CA GLU A 404 9.08 -21.69 -1.84
C GLU A 404 9.58 -22.51 -3.04
N PRO A 405 9.25 -22.19 -4.30
CA PRO A 405 9.88 -22.82 -5.45
C PRO A 405 11.39 -22.56 -5.48
N LEU A 406 12.19 -23.62 -5.43
CA LEU A 406 13.65 -23.51 -5.41
C LEU A 406 14.30 -24.00 -6.71
N PHE A 407 13.82 -25.12 -7.27
CA PHE A 407 14.43 -25.71 -8.47
C PHE A 407 13.39 -26.28 -9.44
N SER A 408 13.70 -26.23 -10.73
CA SER A 408 12.92 -26.88 -11.79
C SER A 408 13.48 -28.27 -12.11
N SER A 409 12.59 -29.21 -12.42
CA SER A 409 12.97 -30.51 -13.01
C SER A 409 13.75 -30.39 -14.32
N THR A 410 13.58 -29.31 -15.09
CA THR A 410 14.30 -29.06 -16.36
C THR A 410 15.79 -28.79 -16.15
N ASP A 411 16.16 -28.28 -14.97
CA ASP A 411 17.53 -27.94 -14.60
C ASP A 411 18.19 -29.03 -13.75
N LYS A 412 17.45 -30.10 -13.44
CA LYS A 412 17.96 -31.26 -12.71
C LYS A 412 18.77 -32.16 -13.63
N PHE A 413 19.94 -32.59 -13.17
CA PHE A 413 20.79 -33.54 -13.90
C PHE A 413 21.39 -34.60 -12.99
N ASP A 414 21.91 -35.67 -13.58
CA ASP A 414 22.61 -36.73 -12.86
C ASP A 414 24.09 -36.39 -12.69
N SER A 415 24.50 -36.05 -11.47
CA SER A 415 25.90 -35.80 -11.14
C SER A 415 26.66 -37.07 -10.72
N GLY A 416 25.96 -38.16 -10.35
CA GLY A 416 26.56 -39.31 -9.68
C GLY A 416 27.12 -39.05 -8.27
N CYS A 417 26.89 -37.87 -7.68
CA CYS A 417 27.38 -37.51 -6.35
C CYS A 417 26.58 -38.15 -5.21
N GLY A 418 25.36 -38.61 -5.47
CA GLY A 418 24.46 -39.21 -4.50
C GLY A 418 23.42 -38.27 -3.90
N TRP A 419 23.31 -37.03 -4.39
CA TRP A 419 22.27 -36.07 -4.01
C TRP A 419 21.64 -35.46 -5.26
N PRO A 420 20.37 -35.01 -5.21
CA PRO A 420 19.78 -34.28 -6.33
C PRO A 420 20.65 -33.07 -6.69
N SER A 421 20.95 -32.98 -7.98
CA SER A 421 21.85 -31.97 -8.53
C SER A 421 21.13 -31.13 -9.57
N PHE A 422 21.26 -29.81 -9.46
CA PHE A 422 20.66 -28.85 -10.38
C PHE A 422 21.73 -27.92 -10.97
N SER A 423 21.52 -27.42 -12.17
CA SER A 423 22.44 -26.48 -12.83
C SER A 423 22.25 -25.04 -12.37
N LYS A 424 21.01 -24.69 -11.98
CA LYS A 424 20.63 -23.35 -11.49
C LYS A 424 19.36 -23.42 -10.62
N PRO A 425 19.14 -22.44 -9.73
CA PRO A 425 17.84 -22.24 -9.08
C PRO A 425 16.77 -21.83 -10.08
N ILE A 426 15.50 -21.99 -9.68
CA ILE A 426 14.33 -21.71 -10.52
C ILE A 426 14.21 -20.24 -10.89
N SER A 427 14.65 -19.35 -9.98
CA SER A 427 14.75 -17.91 -10.20
C SER A 427 15.94 -17.36 -9.42
N LYS A 428 16.36 -16.13 -9.77
CA LYS A 428 17.28 -15.37 -8.92
C LYS A 428 16.54 -14.94 -7.64
N GLY A 429 17.25 -14.91 -6.51
CA GLY A 429 16.70 -14.52 -5.20
C GLY A 429 15.92 -15.61 -4.47
N THR A 430 15.90 -16.85 -4.97
CA THR A 430 15.27 -17.97 -4.22
C THR A 430 16.26 -18.73 -3.34
N VAL A 431 17.56 -18.48 -3.51
CA VAL A 431 18.63 -19.08 -2.71
C VAL A 431 19.74 -18.09 -2.38
N ASP A 432 20.25 -18.19 -1.16
CA ASP A 432 21.35 -17.40 -0.62
C ASP A 432 22.63 -18.23 -0.51
N TYR A 433 23.76 -17.53 -0.57
CA TYR A 433 25.09 -18.15 -0.61
C TYR A 433 25.91 -17.74 0.60
N TYR A 434 26.37 -18.73 1.36
CA TYR A 434 27.19 -18.50 2.55
C TYR A 434 28.55 -19.17 2.41
N ARG A 435 29.58 -18.50 2.92
CA ARG A 435 30.92 -19.08 2.96
C ARG A 435 31.01 -20.12 4.08
N ASP A 436 31.14 -21.38 3.70
CA ASP A 436 31.26 -22.50 4.63
C ASP A 436 32.73 -22.95 4.75
N LYS A 437 33.24 -22.97 5.99
CA LYS A 437 34.59 -23.45 6.35
C LYS A 437 34.57 -24.71 7.21
N SER A 438 33.40 -25.30 7.40
CA SER A 438 33.24 -26.58 8.10
C SER A 438 34.09 -27.65 7.42
N LEU A 439 34.50 -28.66 8.21
CA LEU A 439 35.33 -29.77 7.74
C LEU A 439 36.69 -29.36 7.12
N PHE A 440 37.20 -28.16 7.44
CA PHE A 440 38.45 -27.61 6.92
C PHE A 440 38.50 -27.47 5.39
N ARG A 441 37.33 -27.37 4.75
CA ARG A 441 37.19 -27.13 3.31
C ARG A 441 36.48 -25.81 3.11
N GLU A 442 36.86 -25.10 2.06
CA GLU A 442 36.14 -23.90 1.65
C GLU A 442 35.08 -24.29 0.62
N ARG A 443 33.81 -24.07 0.96
CA ARG A 443 32.66 -24.38 0.11
C ARG A 443 31.68 -23.20 0.16
N THR A 444 30.77 -23.18 -0.80
CA THR A 444 29.65 -22.25 -0.81
C THR A 444 28.40 -23.00 -0.40
N GLU A 445 27.94 -22.76 0.82
CA GLU A 445 26.65 -23.24 1.32
C GLU A 445 25.52 -22.53 0.59
N VAL A 446 24.45 -23.27 0.33
CA VAL A 446 23.22 -22.77 -0.30
C VAL A 446 22.08 -22.93 0.71
N ARG A 447 21.36 -21.85 0.98
CA ARG A 447 20.17 -21.83 1.83
C ARG A 447 18.99 -21.23 1.06
N SER A 448 17.75 -21.56 1.42
CA SER A 448 16.59 -20.87 0.84
C SER A 448 16.55 -19.45 1.37
N SER A 449 16.31 -18.47 0.51
CA SER A 449 16.40 -17.06 0.90
C SER A 449 15.33 -16.67 1.94
N HIS A 450 14.17 -17.35 1.91
CA HIS A 450 13.03 -16.92 2.72
C HIS A 450 12.90 -17.63 4.06
N ALA A 451 13.17 -18.93 4.08
CA ALA A 451 13.06 -19.74 5.29
C ALA A 451 14.40 -19.93 6.00
N ASP A 452 15.50 -19.48 5.39
CA ASP A 452 16.87 -19.77 5.82
C ASP A 452 17.13 -21.28 5.97
N SER A 453 16.41 -22.13 5.21
CA SER A 453 16.59 -23.59 5.26
C SER A 453 17.94 -23.95 4.67
N HIS A 454 18.80 -24.65 5.41
CA HIS A 454 19.99 -25.25 4.82
C HIS A 454 19.60 -26.27 3.74
N LEU A 455 20.01 -25.99 2.50
CA LEU A 455 19.70 -26.82 1.34
C LEU A 455 20.88 -27.74 1.00
N GLY A 456 22.09 -27.20 0.97
CA GLY A 456 23.29 -27.94 0.61
C GLY A 456 24.45 -27.03 0.19
N HIS A 457 25.11 -27.35 -0.92
CA HIS A 457 26.28 -26.61 -1.40
C HIS A 457 26.28 -26.48 -2.93
N VAL A 458 26.89 -25.40 -3.43
CA VAL A 458 27.13 -25.19 -4.87
C VAL A 458 28.61 -25.34 -5.20
N PHE A 459 28.88 -25.97 -6.35
CA PHE A 459 30.21 -26.25 -6.87
C PHE A 459 30.33 -25.80 -8.34
N ASP A 460 31.56 -25.60 -8.81
CA ASP A 460 31.92 -25.20 -10.17
C ASP A 460 32.28 -26.40 -11.07
N ASP A 461 31.83 -27.61 -10.71
CA ASP A 461 32.08 -28.87 -11.39
C ASP A 461 30.84 -29.40 -12.15
N GLY A 462 29.90 -28.51 -12.48
CA GLY A 462 28.70 -28.83 -13.24
C GLY A 462 28.92 -28.91 -14.76
N PRO A 463 27.91 -29.35 -15.53
CA PRO A 463 27.99 -29.37 -16.99
C PRO A 463 28.19 -27.97 -17.58
N GLU A 464 29.25 -27.79 -18.38
CA GLU A 464 29.59 -26.49 -18.99
C GLU A 464 28.44 -25.95 -19.86
N GLU A 465 27.74 -26.84 -20.57
CA GLU A 465 26.61 -26.50 -21.43
C GLU A 465 25.38 -25.96 -20.68
N LEU A 466 25.31 -26.18 -19.36
CA LEU A 466 24.24 -25.67 -18.48
C LEU A 466 24.70 -24.52 -17.58
N GLY A 467 25.92 -24.01 -17.78
CA GLY A 467 26.49 -22.90 -17.02
C GLY A 467 27.59 -23.29 -16.03
N GLY A 468 27.98 -24.57 -15.96
CA GLY A 468 29.15 -25.03 -15.19
C GLY A 468 28.95 -25.13 -13.68
N LEU A 469 27.78 -24.78 -13.15
CA LEU A 469 27.46 -24.90 -11.73
C LEU A 469 26.73 -26.20 -11.41
N ARG A 470 26.97 -26.69 -10.19
CA ARG A 470 26.27 -27.84 -9.61
C ARG A 470 25.77 -27.52 -8.21
N TYR A 471 24.47 -27.36 -8.09
CA TYR A 471 23.76 -27.22 -6.82
C TYR A 471 23.46 -28.61 -6.27
N CYS A 472 24.25 -29.03 -5.28
CA CYS A 472 24.16 -30.33 -4.63
C CYS A 472 23.28 -30.20 -3.37
N ILE A 473 22.02 -30.60 -3.47
CA ILE A 473 20.96 -30.27 -2.50
C ILE A 473 20.52 -31.52 -1.75
N ASN A 474 20.16 -31.40 -0.47
CA ASN A 474 19.55 -32.48 0.29
C ASN A 474 18.09 -32.64 -0.12
N SER A 475 17.65 -33.87 -0.41
CA SER A 475 16.23 -34.19 -0.64
C SER A 475 15.38 -33.88 0.58
N ALA A 476 15.92 -34.09 1.79
CA ALA A 476 15.25 -33.74 3.04
C ALA A 476 14.98 -32.24 3.22
N ALA A 477 15.52 -31.36 2.37
CA ALA A 477 15.18 -29.94 2.35
C ALA A 477 14.09 -29.59 1.31
N LEU A 478 13.66 -30.56 0.49
CA LEU A 478 12.80 -30.34 -0.65
C LEU A 478 11.47 -31.10 -0.52
N ARG A 479 10.42 -30.56 -1.14
CA ARG A 479 9.18 -31.25 -1.50
C ARG A 479 8.98 -31.14 -3.01
N PHE A 480 8.76 -32.26 -3.69
CA PHE A 480 8.46 -32.24 -5.11
C PHE A 480 6.96 -32.02 -5.36
N ILE A 481 6.62 -31.24 -6.39
CA ILE A 481 5.25 -31.01 -6.87
C ILE A 481 5.19 -31.38 -8.36
N PRO A 482 4.46 -32.44 -8.75
CA PRO A 482 4.27 -32.83 -10.14
C PRO A 482 3.57 -31.73 -10.94
N VAL A 483 3.89 -31.61 -12.23
CA VAL A 483 3.30 -30.59 -13.12
C VAL A 483 1.77 -30.64 -13.15
N GLU A 484 1.18 -31.82 -12.99
CA GLU A 484 -0.27 -32.03 -12.98
C GLU A 484 -0.95 -31.48 -11.71
N GLU A 485 -0.20 -31.30 -10.62
CA GLU A 485 -0.69 -30.84 -9.32
C GLU A 485 -0.36 -29.37 -9.05
N MET A 486 0.60 -28.78 -9.80
CA MET A 486 1.07 -27.41 -9.63
C MET A 486 -0.06 -26.37 -9.62
N ALA A 487 -1.01 -26.44 -10.57
CA ALA A 487 -2.12 -25.49 -10.60
C ALA A 487 -3.04 -25.60 -9.37
N ALA A 488 -3.30 -26.82 -8.90
CA ALA A 488 -4.16 -27.06 -7.75
C ALA A 488 -3.51 -26.59 -6.44
N GLU A 489 -2.18 -26.63 -6.37
CA GLU A 489 -1.40 -26.14 -5.23
C GLU A 489 -0.99 -24.65 -5.32
N GLY A 490 -1.48 -23.93 -6.35
CA GLY A 490 -1.23 -22.49 -6.51
C GLY A 490 0.17 -22.15 -7.03
N TYR A 491 0.70 -22.99 -7.91
CA TYR A 491 1.95 -22.81 -8.66
C TYR A 491 1.70 -22.82 -10.19
N ASP A 492 0.49 -22.47 -10.62
CA ASP A 492 0.09 -22.41 -12.03
C ASP A 492 0.99 -21.50 -12.87
N TYR A 493 1.45 -20.39 -12.28
CA TYR A 493 2.36 -19.44 -12.90
C TYR A 493 3.75 -20.01 -13.28
N LEU A 494 4.11 -21.20 -12.77
CA LEU A 494 5.38 -21.88 -13.07
C LEU A 494 5.25 -23.05 -14.04
N ILE A 495 4.04 -23.40 -14.49
CA ILE A 495 3.83 -24.57 -15.35
C ILE A 495 4.62 -24.45 -16.66
N SER A 496 4.66 -23.25 -17.25
CA SER A 496 5.39 -22.98 -18.49
C SER A 496 6.91 -23.19 -18.39
N LEU A 497 7.46 -23.22 -17.17
CA LEU A 497 8.89 -23.45 -16.93
C LEU A 497 9.27 -24.94 -16.95
N VAL A 498 8.29 -25.84 -16.76
CA VAL A 498 8.52 -27.29 -16.63
C VAL A 498 7.95 -28.10 -17.80
N GLU A 499 7.18 -27.48 -18.70
CA GLU A 499 6.57 -28.11 -19.88
C GLU A 499 7.54 -28.39 -21.04
#